data_AF-A0A1X7AQS8-F1
#
_entry.id   AF-A0A1X7AQS8-F1
#
_cell.length_a   1.000
_cell.length_b   1.000
_cell.length_c   1.000
_cell.angle_alpha   90.00
_cell.angle_beta   90.00
_cell.angle_gamma   90.00
#
_symmetry.space_group_name_H-M   'P 1'
#
loop_
_entity.id
_entity.type
_entity.pdbx_description
1 polymer ?
#
loop_
_entity_poly.entity_id
_entity_poly.type
_entity_poly.pdbx_seq_one_letter_code
_entity_poly.pdbx_strand_id
1 'polypeptide(L)'
;MDVSGTLLELSLPQHKSDTTKELTAVRQSDIHNFSRYEGDSAQGDIYLSLLARSWKLNGPLFHQKAGELFLFCGVQYFDGGSQEHSLFQYEVLENVVLEHAKKRYGTDDGDFYHGQQRNSAPHDWKVVQINDEPAIQYNVLRDYGRYRYLSTVYPISHNHYLRFELKDNSQLLRDRGDEPVVDSGPIDDFFSQIVQSITIKLSDVAQAQREVISNRYPEQKYTSSREPEKWATAAQDAEFAEHCQWQGQLKGLMEARENGTFER
;
A
#
# COMPACT_ATOMS: atom_id res chain seq x y z
N MET A 1 -19.82 8.26 2.52
CA MET A 1 -19.02 9.15 3.37
C MET A 1 -18.87 10.46 2.62
N ASP A 2 -19.10 11.59 3.24
CA ASP A 2 -18.94 12.93 2.65
C ASP A 2 -17.65 13.57 3.16
N VAL A 3 -16.85 14.08 2.23
CA VAL A 3 -15.49 14.55 2.43
C VAL A 3 -15.39 15.93 1.78
N SER A 4 -15.79 16.97 2.52
CA SER A 4 -15.94 18.36 2.05
C SER A 4 -16.69 18.48 0.71
N GLY A 5 -17.83 17.77 0.58
CA GLY A 5 -18.68 17.78 -0.60
C GLY A 5 -18.34 16.70 -1.63
N THR A 6 -17.20 16.01 -1.49
CA THR A 6 -16.89 14.80 -2.27
C THR A 6 -17.54 13.60 -1.60
N LEU A 7 -18.46 12.92 -2.30
CA LEU A 7 -19.15 11.74 -1.80
C LEU A 7 -18.41 10.47 -2.21
N LEU A 8 -18.10 9.64 -1.23
CA LEU A 8 -17.51 8.32 -1.38
C LEU A 8 -18.53 7.25 -0.97
N GLU A 9 -18.83 6.35 -1.88
CA GLU A 9 -19.63 5.15 -1.66
C GLU A 9 -18.79 3.91 -2.00
N LEU A 10 -18.96 2.83 -1.24
CA LEU A 10 -18.33 1.54 -1.51
C LEU A 10 -19.18 0.42 -0.92
N SER A 11 -19.14 -0.75 -1.55
CA SER A 11 -19.80 -1.95 -1.04
C SER A 11 -18.79 -2.84 -0.33
N LEU A 12 -19.11 -3.19 0.90
CA LEU A 12 -18.28 -4.11 1.68
C LEU A 12 -19.09 -5.33 2.10
N PRO A 13 -18.49 -6.53 2.08
CA PRO A 13 -19.18 -7.76 2.46
C PRO A 13 -19.77 -7.67 3.87
N GLN A 14 -20.94 -8.32 4.03
CA GLN A 14 -21.70 -8.35 5.27
C GLN A 14 -20.93 -9.03 6.41
N HIS A 15 -21.28 -8.61 7.63
CA HIS A 15 -20.61 -8.99 8.87
C HIS A 15 -21.25 -10.23 9.52
N LYS A 16 -20.43 -11.09 10.11
CA LYS A 16 -20.81 -11.86 11.31
C LYS A 16 -19.90 -11.37 12.44
N SER A 17 -20.47 -10.96 13.58
CA SER A 17 -19.77 -10.22 14.64
C SER A 17 -18.50 -10.88 15.17
N ASP A 18 -18.40 -12.20 15.06
CA ASP A 18 -17.36 -12.97 15.74
C ASP A 18 -16.03 -12.96 14.96
N THR A 19 -16.09 -12.67 13.65
CA THR A 19 -14.93 -12.75 12.73
C THR A 19 -14.47 -11.40 12.19
N THR A 20 -15.18 -10.32 12.44
CA THR A 20 -14.91 -9.02 11.79
C THR A 20 -15.03 -7.88 12.81
N LYS A 21 -14.12 -6.90 12.77
CA LYS A 21 -14.19 -5.69 13.60
C LYS A 21 -14.25 -4.46 12.71
N GLU A 22 -15.25 -3.61 12.92
CA GLU A 22 -15.27 -2.25 12.37
C GLU A 22 -14.73 -1.31 13.43
N LEU A 23 -13.64 -0.62 13.12
CA LEU A 23 -12.91 0.20 14.09
C LEU A 23 -13.35 1.66 13.99
N THR A 24 -13.62 2.14 12.77
CA THR A 24 -14.05 3.52 12.51
C THR A 24 -14.84 3.57 11.20
N ALA A 25 -15.95 4.32 11.17
CA ALA A 25 -16.62 4.74 9.94
C ALA A 25 -17.14 6.18 10.08
N VAL A 26 -16.42 7.13 9.48
CA VAL A 26 -16.75 8.56 9.55
C VAL A 26 -17.71 8.90 8.43
N ARG A 27 -18.94 9.31 8.78
CA ARG A 27 -19.97 9.64 7.78
C ARG A 27 -19.69 10.94 7.05
N GLN A 28 -19.15 11.94 7.76
CA GLN A 28 -18.86 13.27 7.23
C GLN A 28 -17.54 13.81 7.82
N SER A 29 -16.72 14.37 6.96
CA SER A 29 -15.42 14.93 7.30
C SER A 29 -15.15 16.22 6.54
N ASP A 30 -14.46 17.14 7.22
CA ASP A 30 -13.87 18.31 6.58
C ASP A 30 -12.37 18.06 6.38
N ILE A 31 -11.96 17.89 5.12
CA ILE A 31 -10.56 17.66 4.76
C ILE A 31 -9.69 18.90 4.87
N HIS A 32 -10.28 20.08 5.04
CA HIS A 32 -9.53 21.32 5.26
C HIS A 32 -9.24 21.57 6.74
N ASN A 33 -9.83 20.77 7.63
CA ASN A 33 -9.54 20.84 9.06
C ASN A 33 -8.33 19.98 9.42
N PHE A 34 -7.14 20.58 9.31
CA PHE A 34 -5.85 19.94 9.63
C PHE A 34 -5.76 19.35 11.05
N SER A 35 -6.54 19.84 12.02
CA SER A 35 -6.54 19.28 13.38
C SER A 35 -7.09 17.85 13.47
N ARG A 36 -7.85 17.41 12.46
CA ARG A 36 -8.43 16.06 12.40
C ARG A 36 -7.49 15.03 11.81
N TYR A 37 -6.43 15.48 11.18
CA TYR A 37 -5.48 14.57 10.61
C TYR A 37 -4.56 14.03 11.68
N GLU A 38 -4.25 12.75 11.55
CA GLU A 38 -3.19 12.12 12.32
C GLU A 38 -1.89 12.71 11.81
N GLY A 39 -1.32 13.64 12.59
CA GLY A 39 0.02 14.18 12.36
C GLY A 39 1.03 13.09 12.65
N ASP A 40 1.96 12.88 11.71
CA ASP A 40 2.79 11.69 11.72
C ASP A 40 3.77 11.65 12.91
N SER A 41 3.73 10.56 13.66
CA SER A 41 4.89 10.10 14.40
C SER A 41 5.93 9.61 13.39
N ALA A 42 6.86 10.49 13.01
CA ALA A 42 8.06 10.22 12.22
C ALA A 42 7.94 9.97 10.69
N GLN A 43 6.76 9.68 10.11
CA GLN A 43 6.66 9.28 8.68
C GLN A 43 6.15 10.38 7.71
N GLY A 44 5.96 11.60 8.23
CA GLY A 44 5.77 12.87 7.53
C GLY A 44 4.57 13.05 6.59
N ASP A 45 3.57 12.15 6.56
CA ASP A 45 2.34 12.40 5.81
C ASP A 45 1.15 12.57 6.76
N ILE A 46 0.33 13.58 6.47
CA ILE A 46 -0.81 13.96 7.29
C ILE A 46 -2.04 13.27 6.67
N TYR A 47 -2.64 12.31 7.38
CA TYR A 47 -3.81 11.59 6.87
C TYR A 47 -5.04 11.64 7.77
N LEU A 48 -6.21 11.58 7.15
CA LEU A 48 -7.50 11.50 7.82
C LEU A 48 -8.11 10.13 7.58
N SER A 49 -8.32 9.36 8.64
CA SER A 49 -8.97 8.05 8.57
C SER A 49 -10.49 8.21 8.36
N LEU A 50 -11.02 7.64 7.28
CA LEU A 50 -12.46 7.64 7.00
C LEU A 50 -13.10 6.31 7.41
N LEU A 51 -12.44 5.19 7.12
CA LEU A 51 -12.95 3.86 7.37
C LEU A 51 -11.81 2.90 7.70
N ALA A 52 -12.00 2.08 8.73
CA ALA A 52 -11.11 0.99 9.06
C ALA A 52 -11.94 -0.26 9.43
N ARG A 53 -11.67 -1.37 8.74
CA ARG A 53 -12.38 -2.63 8.93
C ARG A 53 -11.42 -3.81 8.85
N SER A 54 -11.58 -4.80 9.72
CA SER A 54 -10.79 -6.04 9.65
C SER A 54 -11.66 -7.29 9.59
N TRP A 55 -11.21 -8.27 8.80
CA TRP A 55 -11.78 -9.61 8.70
C TRP A 55 -10.76 -10.65 9.15
N LYS A 56 -11.17 -11.55 10.02
CA LYS A 56 -10.37 -12.71 10.43
C LYS A 56 -10.67 -13.86 9.48
N LEU A 57 -9.61 -14.47 8.98
CA LEU A 57 -9.68 -15.70 8.20
C LEU A 57 -9.58 -16.88 9.17
N ASN A 58 -10.57 -17.79 9.14
CA ASN A 58 -10.57 -19.01 9.94
C ASN A 58 -10.27 -20.20 9.03
N GLY A 59 -9.42 -21.12 9.49
CA GLY A 59 -9.04 -22.31 8.73
C GLY A 59 -10.13 -23.42 8.73
N PRO A 60 -10.06 -24.38 7.79
CA PRO A 60 -11.11 -25.39 7.57
C PRO A 60 -11.33 -26.42 8.71
N LEU A 61 -10.45 -26.50 9.72
CA LEU A 61 -10.57 -27.51 10.79
C LEU A 61 -10.75 -26.97 12.21
N PHE A 62 -10.30 -25.76 12.60
CA PHE A 62 -10.50 -25.26 13.97
C PHE A 62 -10.46 -23.73 14.07
N HIS A 63 -11.04 -23.27 15.19
CA HIS A 63 -11.06 -21.96 15.86
C HIS A 63 -9.72 -21.20 16.01
N GLN A 64 -8.70 -21.47 15.19
CA GLN A 64 -7.43 -20.73 15.16
C GLN A 64 -7.42 -19.71 14.02
N LYS A 65 -6.93 -18.50 14.32
CA LYS A 65 -6.81 -17.38 13.38
C LYS A 65 -5.80 -17.76 12.28
N ALA A 66 -6.27 -18.08 11.08
CA ALA A 66 -5.44 -18.38 9.91
C ALA A 66 -4.86 -17.11 9.27
N GLY A 67 -5.48 -15.95 9.52
CA GLY A 67 -5.01 -14.67 9.02
C GLY A 67 -5.92 -13.51 9.42
N GLU A 68 -5.52 -12.30 9.07
CA GLU A 68 -6.37 -11.12 9.15
C GLU A 68 -6.17 -10.26 7.91
N LEU A 69 -7.29 -9.79 7.36
CA LEU A 69 -7.32 -8.76 6.35
C LEU A 69 -7.75 -7.46 7.03
N PHE A 70 -7.07 -6.36 6.75
CA PHE A 70 -7.41 -5.05 7.29
C PHE A 70 -7.56 -4.06 6.15
N LEU A 71 -8.78 -3.59 5.90
CA LEU A 71 -9.06 -2.52 4.96
C LEU A 71 -9.00 -1.18 5.67
N PHE A 72 -8.28 -0.26 5.07
CA PHE A 72 -8.23 1.15 5.39
C PHE A 72 -8.71 1.97 4.19
N CYS A 73 -9.50 3.01 4.48
CA CYS A 73 -9.74 4.09 3.56
C CYS A 73 -9.51 5.41 4.29
N GLY A 74 -8.69 6.27 3.70
CA GLY A 74 -8.41 7.59 4.25
C GLY A 74 -8.08 8.61 3.18
N VAL A 75 -8.07 9.86 3.60
CA VAL A 75 -7.60 10.99 2.79
C VAL A 75 -6.15 11.28 3.17
N GLN A 76 -5.31 11.46 2.16
CA GLN A 76 -3.93 11.88 2.30
C GLN A 76 -3.79 13.32 1.81
N TYR A 77 -2.97 14.10 2.51
CA TYR A 77 -2.66 15.49 2.15
C TYR A 77 -1.28 15.59 1.49
N PHE A 78 -1.20 16.33 0.39
CA PHE A 78 0.02 16.68 -0.32
C PHE A 78 0.26 18.19 -0.26
N ASP A 79 1.29 18.60 0.50
CA ASP A 79 1.57 20.01 0.77
C ASP A 79 2.03 20.82 -0.46
N GLY A 80 2.52 20.13 -1.50
CA GLY A 80 2.93 20.75 -2.77
C GLY A 80 1.78 21.00 -3.75
N GLY A 81 0.53 20.69 -3.38
CA GLY A 81 -0.60 20.74 -4.30
C GLY A 81 -0.98 22.17 -4.70
N SER A 82 -0.88 22.48 -5.98
CA SER A 82 -1.32 23.76 -6.57
C SER A 82 -2.03 23.55 -7.91
N GLN A 83 -2.43 24.62 -8.57
CA GLN A 83 -2.97 24.53 -9.94
C GLN A 83 -1.89 24.06 -10.94
N GLU A 84 -0.63 24.40 -10.68
CA GLU A 84 0.54 24.01 -11.48
C GLU A 84 1.03 22.61 -11.13
N HIS A 85 0.91 22.19 -9.87
CA HIS A 85 1.32 20.87 -9.36
C HIS A 85 0.11 20.16 -8.76
N SER A 86 -0.91 19.94 -9.60
CA SER A 86 -2.15 19.34 -9.14
C SER A 86 -2.06 17.82 -9.13
N LEU A 87 -2.63 17.17 -8.11
CA LEU A 87 -2.84 15.72 -8.10
C LEU A 87 -3.79 15.20 -9.20
N PHE A 88 -4.54 16.06 -9.90
CA PHE A 88 -5.27 15.67 -11.11
C PHE A 88 -4.36 15.55 -12.33
N GLN A 89 -3.10 16.00 -12.24
CA GLN A 89 -2.08 15.70 -13.25
C GLN A 89 -1.51 14.32 -12.93
N TYR A 90 -1.58 13.40 -13.89
CA TYR A 90 -1.26 12.00 -13.65
C TYR A 90 0.19 11.80 -13.21
N GLU A 91 1.16 12.43 -13.87
CA GLU A 91 2.58 12.37 -13.47
C GLU A 91 2.82 12.88 -12.04
N VAL A 92 2.12 13.94 -11.63
CA VAL A 92 2.23 14.48 -10.26
C VAL A 92 1.71 13.47 -9.25
N LEU A 93 0.55 12.87 -9.50
CA LEU A 93 0.01 11.84 -8.61
C LEU A 93 0.93 10.62 -8.52
N GLU A 94 1.47 10.15 -9.65
CA GLU A 94 2.40 9.02 -9.67
C GLU A 94 3.64 9.29 -8.82
N ASN A 95 4.23 10.47 -8.96
CA ASN A 95 5.39 10.87 -8.19
C ASN A 95 5.07 10.98 -6.70
N VAL A 96 3.90 11.53 -6.34
CA VAL A 96 3.46 11.61 -4.94
C VAL A 96 3.26 10.22 -4.34
N VAL A 97 2.68 9.27 -5.09
CA VAL A 97 2.49 7.89 -4.65
C VAL A 97 3.82 7.18 -4.40
N LEU A 98 4.82 7.39 -5.26
CA LEU A 98 6.15 6.82 -5.06
C LEU A 98 6.90 7.43 -3.89
N GLU A 99 6.93 8.76 -3.81
CA GLU A 99 7.61 9.45 -2.72
C GLU A 99 6.99 9.05 -1.38
N HIS A 100 5.67 8.87 -1.34
CA HIS A 100 4.99 8.27 -0.19
C HIS A 100 5.51 6.87 0.12
N ALA A 101 5.58 5.98 -0.88
CA ALA A 101 6.06 4.61 -0.68
C ALA A 101 7.51 4.57 -0.20
N LYS A 102 8.39 5.37 -0.81
CA LYS A 102 9.80 5.49 -0.44
C LYS A 102 9.98 5.99 0.99
N LYS A 103 9.29 7.08 1.35
CA LYS A 103 9.34 7.66 2.70
C LYS A 103 8.77 6.73 3.77
N ARG A 104 7.76 5.94 3.42
CA ARG A 104 7.12 5.03 4.38
C ARG A 104 7.85 3.69 4.54
N TYR A 105 8.58 3.25 3.52
CA TYR A 105 9.09 1.87 3.45
C TYR A 105 10.58 1.76 3.08
N GLY A 106 11.25 2.88 2.80
CA GLY A 106 12.60 2.90 2.22
C GLY A 106 13.58 3.88 2.85
N THR A 107 13.23 4.52 3.97
CA THR A 107 14.09 5.55 4.61
C THR A 107 14.58 5.21 6.01
N ASP A 108 13.96 4.25 6.70
CA ASP A 108 14.35 3.92 8.08
C ASP A 108 15.43 2.82 8.11
N ASP A 109 16.40 2.91 9.01
CA ASP A 109 17.45 1.88 9.19
C ASP A 109 16.84 0.49 9.46
N GLY A 110 15.65 0.43 10.05
CA GLY A 110 14.90 -0.82 10.28
C GLY A 110 14.33 -1.48 9.02
N ASP A 111 14.32 -0.76 7.89
CA ASP A 111 13.89 -1.26 6.58
C ASP A 111 15.04 -1.90 5.80
N PHE A 112 16.25 -1.88 6.33
CA PHE A 112 17.41 -2.59 5.80
C PHE A 112 17.92 -3.61 6.82
N TYR A 113 18.32 -4.79 6.35
CA TYR A 113 18.96 -5.78 7.19
C TYR A 113 20.14 -6.39 6.43
N HIS A 114 21.33 -6.21 6.99
CA HIS A 114 22.60 -6.47 6.31
C HIS A 114 22.66 -5.83 4.92
N GLY A 115 22.30 -4.55 4.82
CA GLY A 115 22.23 -3.82 3.55
C GLY A 115 21.09 -4.22 2.60
N GLN A 116 20.34 -5.30 2.89
CA GLN A 116 19.22 -5.73 2.06
C GLN A 116 17.95 -4.96 2.41
N GLN A 117 17.31 -4.36 1.39
CA GLN A 117 15.99 -3.75 1.53
C GLN A 117 14.95 -4.80 1.91
N ARG A 118 14.25 -4.58 3.03
CA ARG A 118 13.20 -5.47 3.55
C ARG A 118 11.85 -5.23 2.89
N ASN A 119 11.59 -4.00 2.46
CA ASN A 119 10.33 -3.64 1.82
C ASN A 119 10.57 -3.33 0.35
N SER A 120 9.56 -3.40 -0.49
CA SER A 120 9.68 -2.97 -1.89
C SER A 120 8.32 -2.56 -2.44
N ALA A 121 8.34 -1.53 -3.28
CA ALA A 121 7.18 -0.99 -3.97
C ALA A 121 7.65 -0.14 -5.16
N PRO A 122 6.78 0.13 -6.14
CA PRO A 122 5.49 -0.51 -6.34
C PRO A 122 5.65 -1.88 -7.02
N HIS A 123 4.86 -2.86 -6.58
CA HIS A 123 4.66 -4.14 -7.30
C HIS A 123 3.31 -4.15 -8.00
N ASP A 124 3.18 -4.90 -9.09
CA ASP A 124 1.93 -5.07 -9.85
C ASP A 124 1.23 -3.75 -10.18
N TRP A 125 2.04 -2.73 -10.53
CA TRP A 125 1.55 -1.40 -10.88
C TRP A 125 0.60 -1.49 -12.08
N LYS A 126 -0.61 -0.97 -11.91
CA LYS A 126 -1.62 -0.94 -12.96
C LYS A 126 -2.58 0.23 -12.81
N VAL A 127 -3.20 0.59 -13.93
CA VAL A 127 -4.29 1.55 -13.98
C VAL A 127 -5.61 0.80 -13.85
N VAL A 128 -6.44 1.21 -12.90
CA VAL A 128 -7.81 0.72 -12.72
C VAL A 128 -8.81 1.85 -12.96
N GLN A 129 -10.09 1.55 -12.99
CA GLN A 129 -11.15 2.53 -13.22
C GLN A 129 -12.01 2.68 -11.97
N ILE A 130 -12.31 3.94 -11.60
CA ILE A 130 -13.31 4.29 -10.60
C ILE A 130 -14.23 5.35 -11.24
N ASN A 131 -15.51 5.04 -11.41
CA ASN A 131 -16.46 5.90 -12.13
C ASN A 131 -15.98 6.33 -13.53
N ASP A 132 -15.46 5.38 -14.31
CA ASP A 132 -14.87 5.61 -15.64
C ASP A 132 -13.63 6.54 -15.66
N GLU A 133 -13.12 6.90 -14.49
CA GLU A 133 -11.91 7.70 -14.33
C GLU A 133 -10.75 6.81 -13.89
N PRO A 134 -9.55 7.02 -14.46
CA PRO A 134 -8.41 6.18 -14.12
C PRO A 134 -7.89 6.46 -12.71
N ALA A 135 -7.50 5.39 -12.03
CA ALA A 135 -6.89 5.40 -10.71
C ALA A 135 -5.66 4.48 -10.71
N ILE A 136 -4.76 4.69 -9.75
CA ILE A 136 -3.54 3.88 -9.63
C ILE A 136 -3.80 2.74 -8.66
N GLN A 137 -3.42 1.52 -9.02
CA GLN A 137 -3.35 0.39 -8.10
C GLN A 137 -1.94 -0.22 -8.10
N TYR A 138 -1.43 -0.54 -6.91
CA TYR A 138 -0.12 -1.16 -6.73
C TYR A 138 -0.05 -1.92 -5.41
N ASN A 139 0.95 -2.78 -5.30
CA ASN A 139 1.25 -3.55 -4.12
C ASN A 139 2.53 -3.02 -3.43
N VAL A 140 2.54 -3.08 -2.10
CA VAL A 140 3.76 -2.96 -1.29
C VAL A 140 4.01 -4.29 -0.63
N LEU A 141 5.24 -4.80 -0.80
CA LEU A 141 5.72 -5.97 -0.09
C LEU A 141 6.59 -5.50 1.08
N ARG A 142 6.29 -5.95 2.30
CA ARG A 142 7.12 -5.65 3.49
C ARG A 142 7.71 -6.90 4.09
N ASP A 143 8.82 -6.72 4.78
CA ASP A 143 9.55 -7.78 5.48
C ASP A 143 9.80 -9.00 4.58
N TYR A 144 10.44 -8.75 3.44
CA TYR A 144 10.75 -9.74 2.40
C TYR A 144 9.51 -10.44 1.82
N GLY A 145 8.40 -9.70 1.72
CA GLY A 145 7.14 -10.22 1.19
C GLY A 145 6.30 -10.99 2.21
N ARG A 146 6.67 -10.98 3.50
CA ARG A 146 5.83 -11.55 4.57
C ARG A 146 4.53 -10.79 4.78
N TYR A 147 4.50 -9.51 4.45
CA TYR A 147 3.28 -8.72 4.46
C TYR A 147 3.07 -8.10 3.09
N ARG A 148 1.80 -8.01 2.70
CA ARG A 148 1.40 -7.39 1.44
C ARG A 148 0.34 -6.34 1.69
N TYR A 149 0.48 -5.20 1.04
CA TYR A 149 -0.47 -4.10 1.10
C TYR A 149 -0.94 -3.82 -0.31
N LEU A 150 -2.22 -4.08 -0.60
CA LEU A 150 -2.83 -3.75 -1.88
C LEU A 150 -3.39 -2.34 -1.76
N SER A 151 -2.87 -1.40 -2.54
CA SER A 151 -3.23 0.02 -2.47
C SER A 151 -3.89 0.49 -3.76
N THR A 152 -4.97 1.25 -3.65
CA THR A 152 -5.60 2.00 -4.74
C THR A 152 -5.70 3.48 -4.36
N VAL A 153 -5.31 4.37 -5.28
CA VAL A 153 -5.20 5.82 -5.05
C VAL A 153 -6.01 6.59 -6.09
N TYR A 154 -6.78 7.58 -5.62
CA TYR A 154 -7.63 8.43 -6.47
C TYR A 154 -7.59 9.90 -6.02
N PRO A 155 -7.32 10.89 -6.90
CA PRO A 155 -7.24 12.30 -6.52
C PRO A 155 -8.64 12.90 -6.28
N ILE A 156 -8.78 13.71 -5.23
CA ILE A 156 -10.07 14.36 -4.88
C ILE A 156 -9.98 15.89 -4.76
N SER A 157 -8.78 16.47 -4.86
CA SER A 157 -8.54 17.89 -5.08
C SER A 157 -7.11 18.10 -5.60
N HIS A 158 -6.68 19.35 -5.81
CA HIS A 158 -5.28 19.65 -6.13
C HIS A 158 -4.24 19.09 -5.15
N ASN A 159 -4.62 18.91 -3.88
CA ASN A 159 -3.74 18.58 -2.75
C ASN A 159 -4.23 17.41 -1.89
N HIS A 160 -5.35 16.77 -2.22
CA HIS A 160 -5.85 15.62 -1.49
C HIS A 160 -6.12 14.44 -2.42
N TYR A 161 -5.81 13.25 -1.94
CA TYR A 161 -6.18 12.00 -2.60
C TYR A 161 -6.75 10.99 -1.61
N LEU A 162 -7.66 10.15 -2.09
CA LEU A 162 -8.15 8.99 -1.37
C LEU A 162 -7.15 7.84 -1.55
N ARG A 163 -6.89 7.13 -0.46
CA ARG A 163 -6.14 5.88 -0.45
C ARG A 163 -6.99 4.78 0.15
N PHE A 164 -7.21 3.74 -0.63
CA PHE A 164 -7.78 2.47 -0.19
C PHE A 164 -6.64 1.48 -0.06
N GLU A 165 -6.47 0.87 1.12
CA GLU A 165 -5.40 -0.08 1.36
C GLU A 165 -5.95 -1.32 2.05
N LEU A 166 -5.71 -2.49 1.47
CA LEU A 166 -5.93 -3.78 2.13
C LEU A 166 -4.59 -4.34 2.59
N LYS A 167 -4.41 -4.42 3.92
CA LYS A 167 -3.30 -5.13 4.54
C LYS A 167 -3.64 -6.61 4.60
N ASP A 168 -2.88 -7.39 3.86
CA ASP A 168 -2.96 -8.84 3.83
C ASP A 168 -1.91 -9.42 4.79
N ASN A 169 -2.40 -9.82 5.96
CA ASN A 169 -1.61 -10.50 6.98
C ASN A 169 -1.82 -12.02 6.96
N SER A 170 -2.37 -12.58 5.89
CA SER A 170 -2.59 -14.04 5.78
C SER A 170 -1.27 -14.83 5.74
N GLN A 171 -0.20 -14.18 5.28
CA GLN A 171 1.13 -14.78 5.12
C GLN A 171 1.94 -14.80 6.43
N LEU A 172 1.40 -14.27 7.52
CA LEU A 172 2.06 -14.23 8.84
C LEU A 172 2.34 -15.61 9.44
N LEU A 173 1.59 -16.63 9.06
CA LEU A 173 1.76 -18.00 9.56
C LEU A 173 2.81 -18.81 8.80
N ARG A 174 3.58 -18.18 7.91
CA ARG A 174 4.75 -18.81 7.30
C ARG A 174 5.84 -18.97 8.37
N ASP A 175 5.95 -20.17 8.94
CA ASP A 175 7.24 -20.60 9.44
C ASP A 175 8.17 -20.93 8.25
N ARG A 176 9.47 -20.85 8.50
CA ARG A 176 10.54 -20.87 7.49
C ARG A 176 10.41 -22.05 6.51
N GLY A 177 9.83 -21.80 5.34
CA GLY A 177 9.88 -22.73 4.19
C GLY A 177 8.55 -23.38 3.80
N ASP A 178 7.45 -23.13 4.52
CA ASP A 178 6.17 -23.77 4.21
C ASP A 178 5.36 -23.01 3.14
N GLU A 179 4.57 -23.76 2.38
CA GLU A 179 3.59 -23.24 1.43
C GLU A 179 2.58 -22.32 2.15
N PRO A 180 2.11 -21.25 1.48
CA PRO A 180 1.12 -20.36 2.07
C PRO A 180 -0.13 -21.12 2.53
N VAL A 181 -0.49 -20.93 3.81
CA VAL A 181 -1.72 -21.50 4.39
C VAL A 181 -3.00 -20.96 3.71
N VAL A 182 -2.89 -19.77 3.10
CA VAL A 182 -3.98 -19.09 2.41
C VAL A 182 -3.51 -18.68 1.01
N ASP A 183 -4.24 -19.10 -0.02
CA ASP A 183 -4.06 -18.66 -1.39
C ASP A 183 -4.33 -17.15 -1.52
N SER A 184 -3.44 -16.44 -2.22
CA SER A 184 -3.57 -15.00 -2.46
C SER A 184 -4.63 -14.66 -3.51
N GLY A 185 -4.95 -15.58 -4.43
CA GLY A 185 -5.93 -15.35 -5.50
C GLY A 185 -7.29 -14.85 -4.99
N PRO A 186 -7.94 -15.56 -4.05
CA PRO A 186 -9.19 -15.11 -3.45
C PRO A 186 -9.11 -13.76 -2.72
N ILE A 187 -7.94 -13.40 -2.16
CA ILE A 187 -7.73 -12.10 -1.50
C ILE A 187 -7.64 -10.98 -2.54
N ASP A 188 -7.00 -11.26 -3.68
CA ASP A 188 -6.87 -10.31 -4.78
C ASP A 188 -8.24 -10.07 -5.43
N ASP A 189 -9.01 -11.12 -5.67
CA ASP A 189 -10.40 -11.03 -6.14
C ASP A 189 -11.27 -10.24 -5.16
N PHE A 190 -11.13 -10.49 -3.87
CA PHE A 190 -11.83 -9.75 -2.82
C PHE A 190 -11.51 -8.25 -2.86
N PHE A 191 -10.23 -7.89 -2.95
CA PHE A 191 -9.84 -6.48 -3.04
C PHE A 191 -10.34 -5.84 -4.34
N SER A 192 -10.22 -6.56 -5.47
CA SER A 192 -10.73 -6.10 -6.75
C SER A 192 -12.25 -5.86 -6.73
N GLN A 193 -13.04 -6.72 -6.09
CA GLN A 193 -14.48 -6.50 -5.91
C GLN A 193 -14.77 -5.25 -5.09
N ILE A 194 -14.01 -4.99 -4.02
CA ILE A 194 -14.14 -3.77 -3.24
C ILE A 194 -13.85 -2.55 -4.13
N VAL A 195 -12.72 -2.55 -4.84
CA VAL A 195 -12.33 -1.44 -5.73
C VAL A 195 -13.36 -1.18 -6.81
N GLN A 196 -13.88 -2.23 -7.45
CA GLN A 196 -14.93 -2.14 -8.47
C GLN A 196 -16.26 -1.59 -7.93
N SER A 197 -16.51 -1.73 -6.63
CA SER A 197 -17.71 -1.19 -5.99
C SER A 197 -17.60 0.28 -5.57
N ILE A 198 -16.41 0.89 -5.71
CA ILE A 198 -16.18 2.27 -5.31
C ILE A 198 -16.91 3.20 -6.27
N THR A 199 -17.65 4.15 -5.71
CA THR A 199 -18.23 5.27 -6.43
C THR A 199 -17.79 6.56 -5.76
N ILE A 200 -17.17 7.46 -6.52
CA ILE A 200 -16.69 8.77 -6.08
C ILE A 200 -17.39 9.87 -6.89
N LYS A 201 -18.18 10.70 -6.20
CA LYS A 201 -18.71 11.94 -6.75
C LYS A 201 -17.91 13.11 -6.18
N LEU A 202 -17.03 13.70 -6.99
CA LEU A 202 -16.25 14.87 -6.61
C LEU A 202 -17.14 16.06 -6.25
N SER A 203 -16.69 16.90 -5.31
CA SER A 203 -17.30 18.20 -5.03
C SER A 203 -17.24 19.12 -6.26
N ASP A 204 -18.11 20.12 -6.35
CA ASP A 204 -18.14 21.05 -7.47
C ASP A 204 -16.77 21.76 -7.66
N VAL A 205 -16.10 22.06 -6.55
CA VAL A 205 -14.74 22.65 -6.57
C VAL A 205 -13.74 21.67 -7.17
N ALA A 206 -13.74 20.41 -6.72
CA ALA A 206 -12.82 19.39 -7.22
C ALA A 206 -13.10 19.04 -8.70
N GLN A 207 -14.36 19.04 -9.13
CA GLN A 207 -14.73 18.87 -10.54
C GLN A 207 -14.16 20.00 -11.39
N ALA A 208 -14.34 21.26 -10.98
CA ALA A 208 -13.79 22.40 -11.70
C ALA A 208 -12.25 22.34 -11.78
N GLN A 209 -11.58 21.95 -10.69
CA GLN A 209 -10.13 21.73 -10.68
C GLN A 209 -9.70 20.67 -11.70
N ARG A 210 -10.39 19.53 -11.72
CA ARG A 210 -10.12 18.43 -12.65
C ARG A 210 -10.33 18.86 -14.10
N GLU A 211 -11.40 19.59 -14.40
CA GLU A 211 -11.69 20.10 -15.74
C GLU A 211 -10.62 21.05 -16.26
N VAL A 212 -10.15 21.98 -15.42
CA VAL A 212 -9.04 22.89 -15.76
C VAL A 212 -7.77 22.11 -16.13
N ILE A 213 -7.42 21.10 -15.34
CA ILE A 213 -6.24 20.26 -15.60
C ILE A 213 -6.43 19.41 -16.87
N SER A 214 -7.61 18.82 -17.06
CA SER A 214 -7.92 17.98 -18.23
C SER A 214 -7.86 18.78 -19.53
N ASN A 215 -8.37 20.02 -19.52
CA ASN A 215 -8.27 20.93 -20.67
C ASN A 215 -6.83 21.37 -20.97
N ARG A 216 -6.01 21.53 -19.93
CA ARG A 216 -4.60 21.92 -20.07
C ARG A 216 -3.72 20.77 -20.54
N TYR A 217 -4.03 19.54 -20.13
CA TYR A 217 -3.25 18.33 -20.42
C TYR A 217 -4.16 17.21 -20.97
N PRO A 218 -4.70 17.35 -22.19
CA PRO A 218 -5.69 16.41 -22.74
C PRO A 218 -5.11 15.03 -23.08
N GLU A 219 -3.79 14.92 -23.26
CA GLU A 219 -3.12 13.68 -23.66
C GLU A 219 -2.47 12.93 -22.49
N GLN A 220 -2.62 13.42 -21.26
CA GLN A 220 -2.01 12.79 -20.09
C GLN A 220 -2.52 11.35 -19.91
N LYS A 221 -1.61 10.45 -19.55
CA LYS A 221 -1.90 9.04 -19.27
C LYS A 221 -1.02 8.58 -18.13
N TYR A 222 -1.55 7.74 -17.25
CA TYR A 222 -0.74 7.04 -16.28
C TYR A 222 0.22 6.09 -16.99
N THR A 223 1.36 5.87 -16.35
CA THR A 223 2.32 4.83 -16.70
C THR A 223 1.63 3.47 -16.59
N SER A 224 1.70 2.66 -17.66
CA SER A 224 0.98 1.38 -17.72
C SER A 224 1.58 0.29 -16.84
N SER A 225 2.89 0.36 -16.60
CA SER A 225 3.65 -0.62 -15.82
C SER A 225 4.85 0.03 -15.17
N ARG A 226 5.19 -0.39 -13.96
CA ARG A 226 6.33 0.16 -13.23
C ARG A 226 7.01 -0.94 -12.42
N GLU A 227 8.34 -0.95 -12.49
CA GLU A 227 9.16 -1.86 -11.69
C GLU A 227 9.29 -1.34 -10.24
N PRO A 228 9.50 -2.24 -9.26
CA PRO A 228 9.78 -1.85 -7.88
C PRO A 228 11.02 -0.96 -7.79
N GLU A 229 10.94 0.08 -6.97
CA GLU A 229 12.05 0.99 -6.75
C GLU A 229 13.14 0.38 -5.87
N LYS A 230 14.38 0.65 -6.26
CA LYS A 230 15.55 0.40 -5.43
C LYS A 230 15.81 1.64 -4.58
N TRP A 231 15.65 1.49 -3.27
CA TRP A 231 15.95 2.53 -2.28
C TRP A 231 17.32 2.34 -1.62
N ALA A 232 17.89 1.13 -1.72
CA ALA A 232 19.22 0.83 -1.20
C ALA A 232 20.30 1.74 -1.80
N THR A 233 21.15 2.28 -0.93
CA THR A 233 22.35 3.03 -1.28
C THR A 233 23.48 2.09 -1.70
N ALA A 234 24.49 2.62 -2.38
CA ALA A 234 25.67 1.84 -2.76
C ALA A 234 26.42 1.24 -1.55
N ALA A 235 26.38 1.91 -0.39
CA ALA A 235 26.98 1.39 0.84
C ALA A 235 26.21 0.18 1.37
N GLN A 236 24.87 0.23 1.33
CA GLN A 236 24.01 -0.89 1.71
C GLN A 236 24.14 -2.06 0.73
N ASP A 237 24.26 -1.80 -0.58
CA ASP A 237 24.55 -2.86 -1.54
C ASP A 237 25.88 -3.58 -1.25
N ALA A 238 26.91 -2.83 -0.86
CA ALA A 238 28.21 -3.38 -0.50
C ALA A 238 28.12 -4.23 0.78
N GLU A 239 27.45 -3.74 1.81
CA GLU A 239 27.17 -4.49 3.04
C GLU A 239 26.43 -5.81 2.74
N PHE A 240 25.43 -5.77 1.85
CA PHE A 240 24.68 -6.96 1.46
C PHE A 240 25.54 -7.96 0.68
N ALA A 241 26.43 -7.48 -0.19
CA ALA A 241 27.36 -8.33 -0.91
C ALA A 241 28.33 -9.04 0.05
N GLU A 242 28.87 -8.33 1.04
CA GLU A 242 29.71 -8.91 2.10
C GLU A 242 28.94 -9.96 2.91
N HIS A 243 27.70 -9.66 3.28
CA HIS A 243 26.84 -10.59 4.00
C HIS A 243 26.58 -11.88 3.19
N CYS A 244 26.28 -11.77 1.90
CA CYS A 244 26.09 -12.91 1.01
C CYS A 244 27.35 -13.79 0.93
N GLN A 245 28.54 -13.18 0.87
CA GLN A 245 29.81 -13.93 0.87
C GLN A 245 30.01 -14.70 2.18
N TRP A 246 29.78 -14.05 3.32
CA TRP A 246 29.89 -14.68 4.63
C TRP A 246 28.90 -15.84 4.80
N GLN A 247 27.65 -15.69 4.36
CA GLN A 247 26.66 -16.77 4.37
C GLN A 247 27.08 -17.95 3.49
N GLY A 248 27.63 -17.68 2.31
CA GLY A 248 28.15 -18.72 1.41
C GLY A 248 29.30 -19.51 2.03
N GLN A 249 30.23 -18.84 2.71
CA GLN A 249 31.32 -19.49 3.44
C GLN A 249 30.79 -20.38 4.57
N LEU A 250 29.87 -19.86 5.39
CA LEU A 250 29.25 -20.62 6.48
C LEU A 250 28.55 -21.89 5.99
N LYS A 251 27.76 -21.77 4.92
CA LYS A 251 27.07 -22.92 4.30
C LYS A 251 28.07 -23.98 3.85
N GLY A 252 29.16 -23.57 3.18
CA GLY A 252 30.24 -24.49 2.77
C GLY A 252 30.92 -25.19 3.96
N LEU A 253 31.13 -24.48 5.09
CA LEU A 253 31.70 -25.08 6.29
C LEU A 253 30.74 -26.09 6.95
N MET A 254 29.44 -25.79 6.95
CA MET A 254 28.40 -26.71 7.45
C MET A 254 28.33 -27.99 6.59
N GLU A 255 28.31 -27.84 5.27
CA GLU A 255 28.29 -28.97 4.34
C GLU A 255 29.56 -29.82 4.45
N ALA A 256 30.74 -29.21 4.60
CA ALA A 256 32.00 -29.94 4.82
C ALA A 256 32.02 -30.70 6.17
N ARG A 257 31.38 -30.14 7.20
CA ARG A 257 31.21 -30.82 8.49
C ARG A 257 30.25 -32.00 8.40
N GLU A 258 29.15 -31.86 7.65
CA GLU A 258 28.17 -32.94 7.43
C GLU A 258 28.73 -34.06 6.55
N ASN A 259 29.59 -33.72 5.59
CA ASN A 259 30.25 -34.69 4.70
C ASN A 259 31.54 -35.30 5.27
N GLY A 260 31.90 -34.97 6.51
CA GLY A 260 33.07 -35.55 7.21
C GLY A 260 34.43 -35.12 6.65
N THR A 261 34.50 -34.07 5.84
CA THR A 261 35.74 -33.53 5.24
C THR A 261 36.41 -32.44 6.07
N PHE A 262 35.87 -32.15 7.26
CA PHE A 262 36.45 -31.17 8.18
C PHE A 262 37.55 -31.81 9.05
N GLU A 263 38.78 -31.86 8.54
CA GLU A 263 39.96 -32.19 9.35
C GLU A 263 40.33 -30.99 10.24
N ARG A 264 40.64 -31.28 11.51
CA ARG A 264 40.96 -30.29 12.57
C ARG A 264 42.28 -29.57 12.34
#